data_AF-A0A1A8HXJ2-F1
#
_entry.id   AF-A0A1A8HXJ2-F1
#
_cell.length_a   1.000
_cell.length_b   1.000
_cell.length_c   1.000
_cell.angle_alpha   90.00
_cell.angle_beta   90.00
_cell.angle_gamma   90.00
#
_symmetry.space_group_name_H-M   'P 1'
#
loop_
_entity.id
_entity.type
_entity.pdbx_description
1 polymer ?
#
loop_
_entity_poly.entity_id
_entity_poly.type
_entity_poly.pdbx_seq_one_letter_code
_entity_poly.pdbx_strand_id
1 'polypeptide(L)'
;LQDVGQGDQEKALAVALSDSLWLVGEEKATVTLVTKDYCITPHLDYKLDNFTEKLQLFTFDKKDDVRKFILDHIQCFKEEGSHGVILFLYSLICSRTLDRLRDDLDSNTSHLLHLSLGNFVCHQALLSLLLTGRASPQLFNGTLDSSEDGLERRLQGILSRGDVGYLYWSREQMDRGLLPK
;
A
#
# COMPACT_ATOMS: atom_id res chain seq x y z
N LEU A 1 -27.57 -4.27 14.83
CA LEU A 1 -26.13 -4.59 14.70
C LEU A 1 -25.68 -5.06 16.07
N GLN A 2 -25.32 -6.34 16.21
CA GLN A 2 -24.74 -6.84 17.47
C GLN A 2 -23.42 -6.11 17.72
N ASP A 3 -23.22 -5.69 18.96
CA ASP A 3 -22.00 -5.00 19.36
C ASP A 3 -20.84 -6.00 19.26
N VAL A 4 -19.95 -5.79 18.28
CA VAL A 4 -18.82 -6.68 18.04
C VAL A 4 -17.81 -6.43 19.15
N GLY A 5 -17.53 -7.48 19.95
CA GLY A 5 -16.60 -7.37 21.07
C GLY A 5 -15.20 -6.92 20.62
N GLN A 6 -14.48 -6.22 21.51
CA GLN A 6 -13.14 -5.69 21.20
C GLN A 6 -12.18 -6.74 20.63
N GLY A 7 -12.20 -7.96 21.16
CA GLY A 7 -11.35 -9.06 20.68
C GLY A 7 -11.72 -9.54 19.26
N ASP A 8 -12.99 -9.40 18.85
CA ASP A 8 -13.40 -9.75 17.50
C ASP A 8 -13.02 -8.65 16.50
N GLN A 9 -13.04 -7.38 16.91
CA GLN A 9 -12.50 -6.27 16.11
C GLN A 9 -11.01 -6.42 15.87
N GLU A 10 -10.23 -6.80 16.89
CA GLU A 10 -8.78 -7.02 16.78
C GLU A 10 -8.45 -8.19 15.85
N LYS A 11 -9.20 -9.29 15.96
CA LYS A 11 -9.09 -10.43 15.03
C LYS A 11 -9.44 -10.03 13.60
N ALA A 12 -10.52 -9.27 13.40
CA ALA A 12 -10.94 -8.82 12.08
C ALA A 12 -9.90 -7.89 11.45
N LEU A 13 -9.34 -6.96 12.24
CA LEU A 13 -8.26 -6.08 11.79
C LEU A 13 -7.02 -6.88 11.39
N ALA A 14 -6.58 -7.83 12.25
CA ALA A 14 -5.43 -8.67 11.94
C ALA A 14 -5.63 -9.47 10.65
N VAL A 15 -6.84 -10.01 10.43
CA VAL A 15 -7.21 -10.69 9.18
C VAL A 15 -7.09 -9.73 8.00
N ALA A 16 -7.73 -8.57 8.05
CA ALA A 16 -7.74 -7.60 6.95
C ALA A 16 -6.32 -7.11 6.57
N LEU A 17 -5.47 -6.82 7.57
CA LEU A 17 -4.08 -6.40 7.33
C LEU A 17 -3.26 -7.55 6.74
N SER A 18 -3.42 -8.78 7.26
CA SER A 18 -2.71 -9.96 6.75
C SER A 18 -3.13 -10.32 5.32
N ASP A 19 -4.42 -10.22 5.01
CA ASP A 19 -4.97 -10.47 3.66
C ASP A 19 -4.41 -9.48 2.65
N SER A 20 -4.36 -8.19 3.02
CA SER A 20 -3.82 -7.14 2.17
C SER A 20 -2.32 -7.32 1.91
N LEU A 21 -1.53 -7.61 2.95
CA LEU A 21 -0.09 -7.83 2.81
C LEU A 21 0.21 -9.08 1.97
N TRP A 22 -0.58 -10.14 2.17
CA TRP A 22 -0.44 -11.37 1.40
C TRP A 22 -0.80 -11.16 -0.08
N LEU A 23 -1.87 -10.40 -0.34
CA LEU A 23 -2.28 -10.03 -1.70
C LEU A 23 -1.17 -9.23 -2.42
N VAL A 24 -0.56 -8.27 -1.73
CA VAL A 24 0.50 -7.40 -2.28
C VAL A 24 1.81 -8.14 -2.51
N GLY A 25 2.15 -9.02 -1.57
CA GLY A 25 3.41 -9.76 -1.57
C GLY A 25 3.42 -11.01 -2.45
N GLU A 26 2.24 -11.54 -2.79
CA GLU A 26 1.97 -12.76 -3.57
C GLU A 26 2.53 -14.05 -2.92
N GLU A 27 3.85 -14.18 -2.80
CA GLU A 27 4.52 -15.37 -2.23
C GLU A 27 5.04 -15.14 -0.80
N LYS A 28 5.34 -13.88 -0.44
CA LYS A 28 5.91 -13.51 0.86
C LYS A 28 5.32 -12.19 1.30
N ALA A 29 5.15 -12.00 2.61
CA ALA A 29 4.71 -10.73 3.17
C ALA A 29 5.71 -10.21 4.21
N THR A 30 5.90 -8.90 4.23
CA THR A 30 6.75 -8.21 5.20
C THR A 30 5.90 -7.33 6.09
N VAL A 31 6.02 -7.51 7.41
CA VAL A 31 5.43 -6.64 8.43
C VAL A 31 6.53 -5.75 9.00
N THR A 32 6.26 -4.46 9.12
CA THR A 32 7.19 -3.51 9.74
C THR A 32 6.70 -3.08 11.12
N LEU A 33 7.59 -3.07 12.11
CA LEU A 33 7.34 -2.52 13.44
C LEU A 33 8.42 -1.47 13.77
N VAL A 34 8.12 -0.54 14.67
CA VAL A 34 9.09 0.46 15.17
C VAL A 34 9.75 -0.07 16.45
N THR A 35 11.06 0.03 16.53
CA THR A 35 11.82 -0.19 17.76
C THR A 35 12.26 1.10 18.44
N LYS A 36 12.72 0.98 19.69
CA LYS A 36 13.32 2.11 20.42
C LYS A 36 14.68 2.48 19.81
N ASP A 37 15.46 1.47 19.46
CA ASP A 37 16.82 1.61 18.97
C ASP A 37 16.88 1.72 17.45
N TYR A 38 17.97 2.32 16.98
CA TYR A 38 18.31 2.40 15.56
C TYR A 38 18.70 1.01 15.04
N CYS A 39 18.05 0.59 13.97
CA CYS A 39 18.38 -0.64 13.25
C CYS A 39 19.53 -0.43 12.26
N ILE A 40 19.81 0.83 11.90
CA ILE A 40 20.89 1.20 10.99
C ILE A 40 21.80 2.26 11.61
N THR A 41 23.08 2.24 11.24
CA THR A 41 24.00 3.35 11.55
C THR A 41 23.92 4.37 10.42
N PRO A 42 23.35 5.57 10.65
CA PRO A 42 23.23 6.58 9.60
C PRO A 42 24.60 7.07 9.14
N HIS A 43 24.80 7.15 7.82
CA HIS A 43 26.00 7.76 7.21
C HIS A 43 25.94 9.30 7.31
N LEU A 44 27.07 9.99 7.13
CA LEU A 44 27.16 11.45 7.29
C LEU A 44 26.14 12.24 6.45
N ASP A 45 25.84 11.76 5.24
CA ASP A 45 24.93 12.44 4.30
C ASP A 45 23.48 11.98 4.42
N TYR A 46 23.19 11.07 5.35
CA TYR A 46 21.85 10.53 5.54
C TYR A 46 21.01 11.50 6.40
N LYS A 47 19.92 12.00 5.81
CA LYS A 47 18.97 12.87 6.52
C LYS A 47 18.06 12.03 7.42
N LEU A 48 18.36 12.01 8.70
CA LEU A 48 17.56 11.35 9.74
C LEU A 48 16.12 11.87 9.78
N ASP A 49 15.16 10.95 9.79
CA ASP A 49 13.76 11.23 10.11
C ASP A 49 13.33 10.69 11.50
N ASN A 50 14.21 9.95 12.17
CA ASN A 50 14.03 9.33 13.50
C ASN A 50 12.92 8.27 13.56
N PHE A 51 12.46 7.79 12.40
CA PHE A 51 11.38 6.82 12.26
C PHE A 51 11.83 5.63 11.40
N THR A 52 12.24 5.89 10.15
CA THR A 52 12.60 4.84 9.20
C THR A 52 13.84 4.07 9.64
N GLU A 53 14.75 4.72 10.35
CA GLU A 53 15.98 4.09 10.85
C GLU A 53 15.71 3.12 12.01
N LYS A 54 14.50 3.17 12.59
CA LYS A 54 14.04 2.31 13.68
C LYS A 54 13.05 1.25 13.21
N LEU A 55 12.82 1.12 11.90
CA LEU A 55 11.93 0.09 11.37
C LEU A 55 12.63 -1.27 11.35
N GLN A 56 11.98 -2.25 11.98
CA GLN A 56 12.32 -3.66 11.84
C GLN A 56 11.39 -4.33 10.84
N LEU A 57 11.97 -5.10 9.93
CA LEU A 57 11.25 -5.82 8.88
C LEU A 57 11.18 -7.31 9.25
N PHE A 58 9.97 -7.86 9.28
CA PHE A 58 9.71 -9.27 9.52
C PHE A 58 9.07 -9.88 8.28
N THR A 59 9.79 -10.76 7.59
CA THR A 59 9.31 -11.39 6.35
C THR A 59 8.86 -12.82 6.62
N PHE A 60 7.70 -13.18 6.08
CA PHE A 60 7.06 -14.48 6.27
C PHE A 60 6.74 -15.11 4.92
N ASP A 61 6.78 -16.43 4.87
CA ASP A 61 6.46 -17.27 3.70
C ASP A 61 5.13 -18.04 3.87
N LYS A 62 4.40 -17.77 4.96
CA LYS A 62 3.07 -18.33 5.24
C LYS A 62 2.11 -17.27 5.74
N LYS A 63 0.93 -17.24 5.15
CA LYS A 63 -0.14 -16.29 5.48
C LYS A 63 -0.57 -16.37 6.95
N ASP A 64 -0.70 -17.59 7.48
CA ASP A 64 -1.12 -17.80 8.86
C ASP A 64 -0.10 -17.24 9.87
N ASP A 65 1.20 -17.28 9.55
CA ASP A 65 2.25 -16.72 10.39
C ASP A 65 2.20 -15.18 10.41
N VAL A 66 1.92 -14.56 9.26
CA VAL A 66 1.69 -13.10 9.16
C VAL A 66 0.50 -12.70 10.03
N ARG A 67 -0.62 -13.41 9.90
CA ARG A 67 -1.84 -13.15 10.67
C ARG A 67 -1.59 -13.28 12.16
N LYS A 68 -0.91 -14.34 12.59
CA LYS A 68 -0.57 -14.56 14.00
C LYS A 68 0.35 -13.45 14.51
N PHE A 69 1.38 -13.10 13.75
CA PHE A 69 2.32 -12.04 14.11
C PHE A 69 1.62 -10.69 14.28
N ILE A 70 0.73 -10.30 13.34
CA ILE A 70 -0.03 -9.06 13.45
C ILE A 70 -0.96 -9.07 14.65
N LEU A 71 -1.63 -10.20 14.92
CA LEU A 71 -2.51 -10.33 16.08
C LEU A 71 -1.74 -10.19 17.41
N ASP A 72 -0.57 -10.82 17.51
CA ASP A 72 0.30 -10.74 18.69
C ASP A 72 0.83 -9.30 18.91
N HIS A 73 0.94 -8.49 17.85
CA HIS A 73 1.41 -7.09 17.88
C HIS A 73 0.30 -6.09 17.54
N ILE A 74 -0.98 -6.43 17.76
CA ILE A 74 -2.11 -5.64 17.26
C ILE A 74 -2.13 -4.21 17.80
N GLN A 75 -1.56 -3.99 19.00
CA GLN A 75 -1.48 -2.66 19.61
C GLN A 75 -0.63 -1.70 18.79
N CYS A 76 0.39 -2.19 18.08
CA CYS A 76 1.19 -1.37 17.16
C CYS A 76 0.39 -0.81 15.98
N PHE A 77 -0.79 -1.36 15.69
CA PHE A 77 -1.65 -0.93 14.58
C PHE A 77 -2.92 -0.21 15.03
N LYS A 78 -3.33 -0.39 16.30
CA LYS A 78 -4.62 0.09 16.81
C LYS A 78 -4.48 1.14 17.91
N GLU A 79 -3.44 1.08 18.73
CA GLU A 79 -3.29 1.96 19.90
C GLU A 79 -3.10 3.43 19.46
N GLU A 80 -3.61 4.36 20.25
CA GLU A 80 -3.44 5.78 19.99
C GLU A 80 -1.93 6.14 20.04
N GLY A 81 -1.43 6.78 18.99
CA GLY A 81 -0.01 7.11 18.87
C GLY A 81 0.89 5.98 18.35
N SER A 82 0.36 4.79 18.05
CA SER A 82 1.13 3.62 17.57
C SER A 82 1.71 3.75 16.16
N HIS A 83 1.41 4.83 15.43
CA HIS A 83 1.82 5.03 14.04
C HIS A 83 1.36 3.89 13.08
N GLY A 84 0.28 3.18 13.44
CA GLY A 84 -0.20 1.98 12.73
C GLY A 84 -0.42 2.16 11.22
N VAL A 85 -0.95 3.31 10.79
CA VAL A 85 -1.21 3.58 9.36
C VAL A 85 0.09 3.65 8.55
N ILE A 86 1.10 4.36 9.06
CA ILE A 86 2.38 4.50 8.35
C ILE A 86 3.20 3.20 8.44
N LEU A 87 3.12 2.47 9.55
CA LEU A 87 3.67 1.12 9.67
C LEU A 87 3.06 0.17 8.64
N PHE A 88 1.75 0.20 8.49
CA PHE A 88 1.08 -0.62 7.49
C PHE A 88 1.48 -0.22 6.07
N LEU A 89 1.62 1.08 5.77
CA LEU A 89 2.11 1.54 4.48
C LEU A 89 3.52 1.00 4.17
N TYR A 90 4.46 1.09 5.12
CA TYR A 90 5.80 0.51 4.95
C TYR A 90 5.75 -1.01 4.78
N SER A 91 4.88 -1.70 5.52
CA SER A 91 4.65 -3.14 5.37
C SER A 91 4.20 -3.50 3.94
N LEU A 92 3.28 -2.72 3.35
CA LEU A 92 2.83 -2.91 1.97
C LEU A 92 3.96 -2.69 0.96
N ILE A 93 4.72 -1.60 1.11
CA ILE A 93 5.86 -1.29 0.23
C ILE A 93 6.92 -2.38 0.30
N CYS A 94 7.27 -2.83 1.51
CA CYS A 94 8.26 -3.89 1.72
C CYS A 94 7.76 -5.27 1.25
N SER A 95 6.46 -5.56 1.37
CA SER A 95 5.86 -6.78 0.83
C SER A 95 5.89 -6.78 -0.69
N ARG A 96 5.57 -5.64 -1.32
CA ARG A 96 5.64 -5.49 -2.78
C ARG A 96 7.07 -5.52 -3.30
N THR A 97 8.02 -5.03 -2.51
CA THR A 97 9.41 -4.70 -2.88
C THR A 97 9.52 -3.43 -3.75
N LEU A 98 10.63 -2.69 -3.62
CA LEU A 98 10.82 -1.43 -4.33
C LEU A 98 10.92 -1.62 -5.84
N ASP A 99 11.55 -2.70 -6.31
CA ASP A 99 11.71 -2.96 -7.74
C ASP A 99 10.36 -3.22 -8.41
N ARG A 100 9.56 -4.13 -7.84
CA ARG A 100 8.22 -4.42 -8.36
C ARG A 100 7.26 -3.23 -8.21
N LEU A 101 7.42 -2.43 -7.16
CA LEU A 101 6.64 -1.21 -6.99
C LEU A 101 6.99 -0.18 -8.07
N ARG A 102 8.27 -0.04 -8.45
CA ARG A 102 8.69 0.83 -9.56
C ARG A 102 8.14 0.34 -10.90
N ASP A 103 8.09 -0.97 -11.11
CA ASP A 103 7.51 -1.57 -12.32
C ASP A 103 5.99 -1.41 -12.41
N ASP A 104 5.30 -1.33 -11.26
CA ASP A 104 3.86 -1.09 -11.21
C ASP A 104 3.48 0.37 -11.54
N LEU A 105 4.38 1.30 -11.22
CA LEU A 105 4.20 2.73 -11.45
C LEU A 105 4.54 3.09 -12.90
N ASP A 106 3.98 4.18 -13.40
CA ASP A 106 4.29 4.71 -14.73
C ASP A 106 5.11 6.01 -14.65
N SER A 107 5.56 6.51 -15.80
CA SER A 107 6.35 7.75 -15.89
C SER A 107 5.63 8.98 -15.33
N ASN A 108 4.31 8.93 -15.24
CA ASN A 108 3.47 10.06 -14.86
C ASN A 108 3.10 10.01 -13.37
N THR A 109 3.29 8.86 -12.71
CA THR A 109 2.96 8.63 -11.31
C THR A 109 4.12 7.93 -10.60
N SER A 110 5.11 8.69 -10.13
CA SER A 110 6.26 8.15 -9.39
C SER A 110 6.06 8.04 -7.87
N HIS A 111 4.90 8.44 -7.36
CA HIS A 111 4.66 8.59 -5.92
C HIS A 111 3.34 7.94 -5.48
N LEU A 112 3.36 7.30 -4.31
CA LEU A 112 2.15 6.72 -3.68
C LEU A 112 1.33 7.75 -2.90
N LEU A 113 1.98 8.80 -2.42
CA LEU A 113 1.37 9.88 -1.65
C LEU A 113 1.65 11.22 -2.33
N HIS A 114 0.66 12.09 -2.34
CA HIS A 114 0.74 13.46 -2.84
C HIS A 114 0.54 14.45 -1.70
N LEU A 115 1.46 15.40 -1.54
CA LEU A 115 1.28 16.50 -0.59
C LEU A 115 0.45 17.60 -1.24
N SER A 116 -0.78 17.81 -0.75
CA SER A 116 -1.69 18.87 -1.20
C SER A 116 -2.24 19.65 -0.02
N LEU A 117 -2.16 20.99 -0.08
CA LEU A 117 -2.68 21.91 0.94
C LEU A 117 -2.25 21.57 2.38
N GLY A 118 -1.01 21.09 2.56
CA GLY A 118 -0.45 20.74 3.86
C GLY A 118 -0.86 19.36 4.40
N ASN A 119 -1.58 18.55 3.62
CA ASN A 119 -1.95 17.18 3.96
C ASN A 119 -1.50 16.19 2.88
N PHE A 120 -1.31 14.92 3.28
CA PHE A 120 -1.03 13.84 2.32
C PHE A 120 -2.32 13.20 1.83
N VAL A 121 -2.44 13.06 0.52
CA VAL A 121 -3.52 12.36 -0.18
C VAL A 121 -2.95 11.12 -0.85
N CYS A 122 -3.66 10.01 -0.78
CA CYS A 122 -3.27 8.78 -1.46
C CYS A 122 -3.44 8.93 -2.98
N HIS A 123 -2.41 8.57 -3.75
CA HIS A 123 -2.57 8.40 -5.20
C HIS A 123 -3.38 7.14 -5.50
N GLN A 124 -3.93 7.10 -6.71
CA GLN A 124 -4.63 5.94 -7.24
C GLN A 124 -3.81 4.65 -7.13
N ALA A 125 -2.50 4.74 -7.40
CA ALA A 125 -1.56 3.63 -7.26
C ALA A 125 -1.62 2.96 -5.88
N LEU A 126 -1.73 3.74 -4.80
CA LEU A 126 -1.82 3.17 -3.44
C LEU A 126 -3.16 2.46 -3.19
N LEU A 127 -4.26 2.99 -3.73
CA LEU A 127 -5.57 2.34 -3.65
C LEU A 127 -5.58 1.02 -4.44
N SER A 128 -5.04 1.05 -5.66
CA SER A 128 -4.89 -0.14 -6.49
C SER A 128 -4.01 -1.19 -5.80
N LEU A 129 -2.94 -0.78 -5.12
CA LEU A 129 -2.06 -1.68 -4.36
C LEU A 129 -2.84 -2.42 -3.27
N LEU A 130 -3.64 -1.71 -2.49
CA LEU A 130 -4.47 -2.29 -1.42
C LEU A 130 -5.54 -3.25 -1.95
N LEU A 131 -6.16 -2.92 -3.08
CA LEU A 131 -7.31 -3.66 -3.60
C LEU A 131 -6.95 -4.83 -4.51
N THR A 132 -5.81 -4.73 -5.21
CA THR A 132 -5.43 -5.66 -6.29
C THR A 132 -4.04 -6.27 -6.11
N GLY A 133 -3.27 -5.81 -5.12
CA GLY A 133 -1.89 -6.22 -4.91
C GLY A 133 -0.87 -5.54 -5.81
N ARG A 134 -1.31 -4.66 -6.72
CA ARG A 134 -0.49 -3.98 -7.73
C ARG A 134 -0.68 -2.46 -7.64
N ALA A 135 0.41 -1.70 -7.62
CA ALA A 135 0.35 -0.25 -7.51
C ALA A 135 0.05 0.47 -8.84
N SER A 136 -0.86 -0.07 -9.66
CA SER A 136 -1.19 0.53 -10.95
C SER A 136 -1.91 1.87 -10.78
N PRO A 137 -1.41 2.95 -11.41
CA PRO A 137 -2.09 4.24 -11.44
C PRO A 137 -3.29 4.26 -12.42
N GLN A 138 -3.44 3.24 -13.27
CA GLN A 138 -4.40 3.21 -14.36
C GLN A 138 -5.64 2.37 -14.02
N LEU A 139 -6.83 2.86 -14.38
CA LEU A 139 -8.11 2.23 -14.03
C LEU A 139 -8.78 1.45 -15.16
N PHE A 140 -8.20 1.45 -16.37
CA PHE A 140 -8.70 0.60 -17.44
C PHE A 140 -8.36 -0.87 -17.18
N ASN A 141 -9.07 -1.79 -17.84
CA ASN A 141 -8.82 -3.23 -17.69
C ASN A 141 -7.68 -3.70 -18.61
N GLY A 142 -6.83 -4.58 -18.10
CA GLY A 142 -5.78 -5.22 -18.89
C GLY A 142 -4.58 -4.30 -19.14
N THR A 143 -3.91 -4.50 -20.28
CA THR A 143 -2.74 -3.70 -20.68
C THR A 143 -3.03 -2.95 -21.96
N LEU A 144 -2.64 -1.67 -22.00
CA LEU A 144 -2.77 -0.84 -23.18
C LEU A 144 -1.37 -0.49 -23.70
N ASP A 145 -1.12 -0.76 -24.96
CA ASP A 145 0.09 -0.28 -25.63
C ASP A 145 -0.17 1.17 -26.05
N SER A 146 0.47 2.12 -25.35
CA SER A 146 0.42 3.54 -25.68
C SER A 146 1.65 3.92 -26.48
N SER A 147 1.43 4.62 -27.60
CA SER A 147 2.47 5.23 -28.41
C SER A 147 2.44 6.76 -28.26
N GLU A 148 2.25 7.26 -27.04
CA GLU A 148 2.47 8.69 -26.78
C GLU A 148 3.97 9.01 -26.86
N ASP A 149 4.33 10.08 -27.56
CA ASP A 149 5.70 10.57 -27.79
C ASP A 149 6.66 9.62 -28.54
N GLY A 150 6.15 8.64 -29.30
CA GLY A 150 6.98 7.76 -30.15
C GLY A 150 7.79 6.71 -29.37
N LEU A 151 7.58 6.61 -28.06
CA LEU A 151 8.05 5.52 -27.21
C LEU A 151 6.90 4.55 -26.98
N GLU A 152 7.01 3.33 -27.49
CA GLU A 152 6.07 2.26 -27.14
C GLU A 152 6.17 2.00 -25.63
N ARG A 153 5.11 2.36 -24.90
CA ARG A 153 4.99 2.12 -23.46
C ARG A 153 3.74 1.31 -23.19
N ARG A 154 3.93 0.15 -22.59
CA ARG A 154 2.84 -0.70 -22.14
C ARG A 154 2.33 -0.22 -20.79
N LEU A 155 1.18 0.45 -20.80
CA LEU A 155 0.48 0.86 -19.60
C LEU A 155 -0.24 -0.36 -19.00
N GLN A 156 0.01 -0.64 -17.72
CA GLN A 156 -0.67 -1.71 -17.00
C GLN A 156 -1.85 -1.13 -16.24
N GLY A 157 -3.06 -1.53 -16.61
CA GLY A 157 -4.28 -1.24 -15.87
C GLY A 157 -4.58 -2.31 -14.83
N ILE A 158 -5.85 -2.45 -14.49
CA ILE A 158 -6.35 -3.44 -13.54
C ILE A 158 -6.39 -4.82 -14.22
N LEU A 159 -5.57 -5.75 -13.71
CA LEU A 159 -5.40 -7.09 -14.29
C LEU A 159 -6.35 -8.14 -13.72
N SER A 160 -6.89 -7.88 -12.52
CA SER A 160 -7.79 -8.78 -11.82
C SER A 160 -8.93 -7.99 -11.19
N ARG A 161 -10.10 -8.63 -11.10
CA ARG A 161 -11.25 -8.03 -10.43
C ARG A 161 -11.10 -8.26 -8.93
N GLY A 162 -11.05 -7.17 -8.16
CA GLY A 162 -11.10 -7.25 -6.70
C GLY A 162 -12.50 -7.56 -6.17
N ASP A 163 -12.57 -8.13 -4.97
CA ASP A 163 -13.83 -8.39 -4.26
C ASP A 163 -14.51 -7.09 -3.78
N VAL A 164 -13.69 -6.06 -3.55
CA VAL A 164 -14.11 -4.73 -3.12
C VAL A 164 -13.63 -3.70 -4.15
N GLY A 165 -14.52 -2.78 -4.52
CA GLY A 165 -14.21 -1.63 -5.37
C GLY A 165 -14.55 -0.32 -4.67
N TYR A 166 -14.19 0.80 -5.30
CA TYR A 166 -14.52 2.14 -4.83
C TYR A 166 -15.08 2.96 -5.99
N LEU A 167 -15.88 3.97 -5.66
CA LEU A 167 -16.43 4.90 -6.63
C LEU A 167 -15.48 6.08 -6.78
N TYR A 168 -15.01 6.29 -8.01
CA TYR A 168 -14.19 7.45 -8.37
C TYR A 168 -15.05 8.46 -9.12
N TRP A 169 -14.99 9.71 -8.68
CA TRP A 169 -15.61 10.83 -9.38
C TRP A 169 -14.60 11.96 -9.55
N SER A 170 -14.45 12.44 -10.78
CA SER A 170 -13.59 13.57 -11.12
C SER A 170 -14.35 14.57 -11.97
N ARG A 171 -14.44 15.81 -11.47
CA ARG A 171 -15.04 16.93 -12.19
C ARG A 171 -14.29 17.22 -13.49
N GLU A 172 -12.97 17.13 -13.49
CA GLU A 172 -12.15 17.37 -14.68
C GLU A 172 -12.38 16.31 -15.76
N GLN A 173 -12.56 15.04 -15.38
CA GLN A 173 -12.91 13.98 -16.34
C GLN A 173 -14.34 14.12 -16.87
N MET A 174 -15.26 14.61 -16.04
CA MET A 174 -16.63 14.94 -16.45
C MET A 174 -16.62 16.07 -17.50
N ASP A 175 -15.87 17.15 -17.24
CA ASP A 175 -15.76 18.31 -18.13
C ASP A 175 -15.03 17.94 -19.44
N ARG A 176 -14.12 16.96 -19.41
CA ARG A 176 -13.44 16.39 -20.59
C ARG A 176 -14.24 15.29 -21.31
N GLY A 177 -15.42 14.92 -20.82
CA GLY A 177 -16.27 13.89 -21.43
C GLY A 177 -15.70 12.46 -21.38
N LEU A 178 -14.77 12.19 -20.46
CA LEU A 178 -14.06 10.91 -20.31
C LEU A 178 -14.80 9.94 -19.37
N LEU A 179 -15.88 10.36 -18.72
CA LEU A 179 -16.71 9.49 -17.90
C LEU A 179 -17.77 8.79 -18.77
N PRO A 180 -18.06 7.49 -18.52
CA PRO A 180 -19.14 6.80 -19.20
C PRO A 180 -20.49 7.49 -18.91
N LYS A 181 -21.29 7.68 -19.96
CA LYS A 181 -22.65 8.24 -19.87
C LYS A 181 -23.65 7.25 -19.29
#